data_AF-A0A931VFT7-F1
#
_entry.id   AF-A0A931VFT7-F1
#
_cell.length_a   1.000
_cell.length_b   1.000
_cell.length_c   1.000
_cell.angle_alpha   90.00
_cell.angle_beta   90.00
_cell.angle_gamma   90.00
#
_symmetry.space_group_name_H-M   'P 1'
#
loop_
_entity.id
_entity.type
_entity.pdbx_description
1 polymer ?
#
loop_
_entity_poly.entity_id
_entity_poly.type
_entity_poly.pdbx_seq_one_letter_code
_entity_poly.pdbx_strand_id
1 'polypeptide(L)'
;MMEITEVRVFLKDGADKKLKAYATITFDNAFVVRDIKVIDGNKGLFIAMPSRKLRERCHKCGHMNAVKSKFCNQCGGGLEHKLVVNEQERQSEHRDIAHPITLDCREYIQKKILEVYENERAKGNIVASDYMEKGL
;
A
#
# COMPACT_ATOMS: atom_id res chain seq x y z
N MET A 1 -0.64 22.70 6.76
CA MET A 1 -0.39 21.34 6.24
C MET A 1 0.31 20.57 7.35
N MET A 2 -0.02 19.29 7.59
CA MET A 2 0.70 18.45 8.56
C MET A 2 2.16 18.30 8.11
N GLU A 3 3.11 18.38 9.03
CA GLU A 3 4.53 18.30 8.75
C GLU A 3 4.99 16.84 8.78
N ILE A 4 5.75 16.40 7.76
CA ILE A 4 6.45 15.11 7.83
C ILE A 4 7.74 15.32 8.59
N THR A 5 7.77 14.90 9.85
CA THR A 5 8.92 15.07 10.75
C THR A 5 9.97 14.00 10.58
N GLU A 6 9.60 12.84 10.03
CA GLU A 6 10.53 11.74 9.76
C GLU A 6 10.13 10.94 8.52
N VAL A 7 11.12 10.50 7.76
CA VAL A 7 10.96 9.56 6.64
C VAL A 7 12.05 8.49 6.76
N ARG A 8 11.64 7.22 6.78
CA ARG A 8 12.56 6.07 6.74
C ARG A 8 12.32 5.28 5.45
N VAL A 9 13.38 5.01 4.69
CA VAL A 9 13.31 4.29 3.42
C VAL A 9 14.06 2.96 3.46
N PHE A 10 13.29 1.94 3.12
CA PHE A 10 13.48 0.51 3.06
C PHE A 10 13.89 0.00 1.69
N LEU A 11 15.13 0.15 1.22
CA LEU A 11 15.51 -0.33 -0.12
C LEU A 11 15.25 -1.82 -0.25
N LYS A 12 14.61 -2.22 -1.35
CA LYS A 12 14.28 -3.61 -1.63
C LYS A 12 14.99 -4.05 -2.90
N ASP A 13 15.85 -5.03 -2.74
CA ASP A 13 16.37 -5.83 -3.85
C ASP A 13 15.53 -7.10 -3.99
N GLY A 14 15.02 -7.34 -5.19
CA GLY A 14 14.20 -8.51 -5.47
C GLY A 14 13.97 -8.73 -6.96
N ALA A 15 13.46 -9.92 -7.30
CA ALA A 15 13.13 -10.28 -8.67
C ALA A 15 12.03 -9.39 -9.29
N ASP A 16 11.15 -8.83 -8.44
CA ASP A 16 10.15 -7.85 -8.86
C ASP A 16 10.81 -6.49 -9.09
N LYS A 17 11.08 -6.18 -10.36
CA LYS A 17 11.73 -4.94 -10.77
C LYS A 17 10.89 -3.69 -10.48
N LYS A 18 9.59 -3.81 -10.20
CA LYS A 18 8.71 -2.64 -10.00
C LYS A 18 8.78 -2.08 -8.60
N LEU A 19 8.83 -2.92 -7.57
CA LEU A 19 8.90 -2.44 -6.19
C LEU A 19 10.35 -2.17 -5.79
N LYS A 20 10.68 -0.90 -5.53
CA LYS A 20 12.06 -0.48 -5.23
C LYS A 20 12.34 -0.30 -3.75
N ALA A 21 11.34 0.12 -2.98
CA ALA A 21 11.49 0.31 -1.55
C ALA A 21 10.15 0.30 -0.84
N TYR A 22 10.21 0.08 0.48
CA TYR A 22 9.16 0.49 1.39
C TYR A 22 9.55 1.79 2.09
N ALA A 23 8.58 2.59 2.50
CA ALA A 23 8.77 3.82 3.22
C ALA A 23 7.83 3.88 4.43
N THR A 24 8.31 4.52 5.49
CA THR A 24 7.54 4.86 6.67
C THR A 24 7.70 6.34 6.93
N ILE A 25 6.59 7.04 7.16
CA ILE A 25 6.59 8.48 7.44
C ILE A 25 5.94 8.75 8.80
N THR A 26 6.46 9.76 9.49
CA THR A 26 5.90 10.27 10.74
C THR A 26 5.41 11.69 10.49
N PHE A 27 4.14 11.96 10.80
CA PHE A 27 3.54 13.29 10.78
C PHE A 27 3.56 13.90 12.18
N ASP A 28 4.00 15.15 12.28
CA ASP A 28 3.97 16.00 13.48
C ASP A 28 4.53 15.31 14.74
N ASN A 29 5.49 14.39 14.59
CA ASN A 29 6.00 13.51 15.68
C ASN A 29 4.92 12.73 16.44
N ALA A 30 3.72 12.58 15.86
CA ALA A 30 2.53 12.07 16.55
C ALA A 30 1.85 10.91 15.83
N PHE A 31 2.02 10.79 14.51
CA PHE A 31 1.30 9.79 13.72
C PHE A 31 2.18 9.12 12.67
N VAL A 32 2.25 7.79 12.67
CA VAL A 32 3.11 7.02 11.76
C VAL A 32 2.27 6.28 10.72
N VAL A 33 2.66 6.41 9.44
CA VAL A 33 2.13 5.61 8.34
C VAL A 33 3.25 4.70 7.80
N ARG A 34 3.03 3.39 7.88
CA ARG A 34 3.95 2.34 7.44
C ARG A 34 3.52 1.75 6.11
N ASP A 35 4.40 0.97 5.49
CA ASP A 35 4.13 0.19 4.26
C ASP A 35 3.75 1.02 3.02
N ILE A 36 4.22 2.27 2.96
CA ILE A 36 4.18 3.04 1.72
C ILE A 36 5.19 2.42 0.77
N LYS A 37 4.85 2.25 -0.51
CA LYS A 37 5.74 1.60 -1.49
C LYS A 37 6.29 2.63 -2.47
N VAL A 38 7.59 2.54 -2.76
CA VAL A 38 8.22 3.25 -3.88
C VAL A 38 8.20 2.31 -5.08
N ILE A 39 7.49 2.71 -6.13
CA ILE A 39 7.26 1.90 -7.33
C ILE A 39 7.88 2.58 -8.55
N ASP A 40 8.55 1.78 -9.37
CA ASP A 40 9.05 2.15 -10.69
C ASP A 40 7.99 1.81 -11.75
N GLY A 41 7.30 2.86 -12.23
CA GLY A 41 6.26 2.75 -13.24
C GLY A 41 6.70 3.28 -14.59
N ASN A 42 5.82 3.18 -15.59
CA ASN A 42 6.12 3.60 -16.96
C ASN A 42 6.42 5.10 -17.10
N LYS A 43 5.97 5.94 -16.16
CA LYS A 43 6.18 7.40 -16.13
C LYS A 43 7.24 7.83 -15.11
N GLY A 44 8.03 6.87 -14.60
CA GLY A 44 9.02 7.10 -13.56
C GLY A 44 8.56 6.62 -12.17
N LEU A 45 9.33 7.02 -11.16
CA LEU A 45 9.11 6.64 -9.77
C LEU A 45 7.90 7.35 -9.18
N PHE A 46 7.07 6.61 -8.45
CA PHE A 46 5.93 7.14 -7.72
C PHE A 46 5.71 6.37 -6.43
N ILE A 47 4.91 6.94 -5.52
CA ILE A 47 4.54 6.25 -4.29
C ILE A 47 3.16 5.59 -4.41
N ALA A 48 3.03 4.38 -3.89
CA ALA A 48 1.75 3.73 -3.65
C ALA A 48 1.47 3.67 -2.15
N MET A 49 0.30 4.14 -1.77
CA MET A 49 -0.12 4.16 -0.37
C MET A 49 -0.29 2.74 0.20
N PRO A 50 -0.28 2.59 1.53
CA PRO A 50 -0.48 1.30 2.17
C PRO A 50 -1.89 0.81 1.85
N SER A 51 -2.02 -0.44 1.38
CA SER A 51 -3.30 -0.97 0.92
C SER A 51 -3.58 -2.37 1.44
N ARG A 52 -4.86 -2.70 1.63
CA ARG A 52 -5.33 -4.02 2.04
C ARG A 52 -6.29 -4.59 1.01
N LYS A 53 -6.18 -5.90 0.80
CA LYS A 53 -7.13 -6.66 -0.03
C LYS A 53 -8.49 -6.74 0.66
N LEU A 54 -9.55 -6.40 -0.07
CA LEU A 54 -10.90 -6.45 0.47
C LEU A 54 -11.38 -7.89 0.57
N ARG A 55 -12.06 -8.18 1.68
CA ARG A 55 -12.67 -9.48 1.94
C ARG A 55 -14.13 -9.30 2.39
N GLU A 56 -14.97 -10.24 1.99
CA GLU A 56 -16.39 -10.33 2.34
C GLU A 56 -16.73 -11.67 2.98
N ARG A 57 -17.75 -11.70 3.83
CA ARG A 57 -18.21 -12.94 4.48
C ARG A 57 -19.11 -13.73 3.54
N CYS A 58 -18.86 -15.04 3.44
CA CYS A 58 -19.80 -15.97 2.82
C CYS A 58 -21.11 -16.02 3.63
N HIS A 59 -22.25 -15.86 2.97
CA HIS A 59 -23.57 -15.95 3.62
C HIS A 59 -23.87 -17.36 4.18
N LYS A 60 -23.22 -18.41 3.65
CA LYS A 60 -23.49 -19.80 4.03
C LYS A 60 -22.67 -20.25 5.24
N CYS A 61 -21.37 -19.95 5.27
CA CYS A 61 -20.45 -20.46 6.30
C CYS A 61 -19.67 -19.37 7.04
N GLY A 62 -19.83 -18.09 6.69
CA GLY A 62 -19.13 -16.97 7.33
C GLY A 62 -17.65 -16.79 6.92
N HIS A 63 -17.09 -17.69 6.11
CA HIS A 63 -15.69 -17.58 5.66
C HIS A 63 -15.42 -16.26 4.90
N MET A 64 -14.26 -15.64 5.15
CA MET A 64 -13.87 -14.38 4.50
C MET A 64 -13.26 -14.64 3.12
N ASN A 65 -14.01 -14.37 2.05
CA ASN A 65 -13.56 -14.53 0.66
C ASN A 65 -13.10 -13.18 0.10
N ALA A 66 -12.37 -13.16 -1.01
CA ALA A 66 -12.10 -11.90 -1.70
C ALA A 66 -13.40 -11.36 -2.30
N VAL A 67 -13.59 -10.04 -2.32
CA VAL A 67 -14.81 -9.33 -2.80
C VAL A 67 -15.13 -9.55 -4.30
N LYS A 68 -14.45 -10.47 -4.98
CA LYS A 68 -14.77 -10.86 -6.38
C LYS A 68 -14.84 -12.37 -6.57
N SER A 69 -14.70 -13.15 -5.50
CA SER A 69 -14.80 -14.60 -5.56
C SER A 69 -16.23 -14.98 -5.99
N LYS A 70 -16.36 -15.84 -6.99
CA LYS A 70 -17.68 -16.35 -7.44
C LYS A 70 -18.26 -17.38 -6.46
N PHE A 71 -17.36 -18.14 -5.82
CA PHE A 71 -17.70 -19.19 -4.86
C PHE A 71 -16.88 -19.03 -3.61
N CYS A 72 -17.42 -19.51 -2.49
CA CYS A 72 -16.70 -19.54 -1.24
C CYS A 72 -15.56 -20.56 -1.30
N ASN A 73 -14.35 -20.12 -0.97
CA ASN A 73 -13.13 -20.93 -0.91
C ASN A 73 -13.14 -22.00 0.20
N GLN A 74 -14.16 -22.01 1.07
CA GLN A 74 -14.30 -22.99 2.15
C GLN A 74 -15.45 -23.97 1.90
N CYS A 75 -16.65 -23.49 1.57
CA CYS A 75 -17.86 -24.33 1.50
C CYS A 75 -18.42 -24.50 0.08
N GLY A 76 -17.80 -23.86 -0.92
CA GLY A 76 -18.24 -23.90 -2.32
C GLY A 76 -19.56 -23.17 -2.62
N GLY A 77 -20.21 -22.55 -1.62
CA GLY A 77 -21.45 -21.79 -1.84
C GLY A 77 -21.22 -20.57 -2.74
N GLY A 78 -22.17 -20.26 -3.63
CA GLY A 78 -22.11 -19.06 -4.47
C GLY A 78 -22.05 -17.79 -3.62
N LEU A 79 -21.25 -16.81 -4.03
CA LEU A 79 -21.16 -15.51 -3.35
C LEU A 79 -21.90 -14.48 -4.22
N GLU A 80 -22.96 -13.90 -3.68
CA GLU A 80 -23.69 -12.81 -4.35
C GLU A 80 -23.01 -11.47 -4.06
N HIS A 81 -22.52 -10.84 -5.13
CA HIS A 81 -21.94 -9.50 -5.06
C HIS A 81 -23.06 -8.48 -5.00
N LYS A 82 -23.29 -7.86 -3.83
CA LYS A 82 -24.18 -6.69 -3.76
C LYS A 82 -23.63 -5.61 -4.68
N LEU A 83 -24.44 -5.20 -5.65
CA LEU A 83 -24.11 -4.20 -6.66
C LEU A 83 -23.58 -2.93 -5.99
N VAL A 84 -22.28 -2.67 -6.07
CA VAL A 84 -21.69 -1.41 -5.63
C VAL A 84 -22.01 -0.34 -6.68
N VAL A 85 -22.48 0.81 -6.21
CA VAL A 85 -23.15 1.90 -6.94
C VAL A 85 -22.25 2.59 -7.97
N ASN A 86 -20.93 2.33 -7.99
CA ASN A 86 -19.98 2.95 -8.93
C ASN A 86 -19.03 1.94 -9.60
N GLU A 87 -18.85 2.07 -10.92
CA GLU A 87 -17.98 1.21 -11.74
C GLU A 87 -16.49 1.28 -11.41
N GLN A 88 -16.01 2.42 -10.91
CA GLN A 88 -14.60 2.62 -10.56
C GLN A 88 -14.17 1.82 -9.32
N GLU A 89 -15.04 1.71 -8.31
CA GLU A 89 -14.79 0.85 -7.13
C GLU A 89 -14.84 -0.64 -7.49
N ARG A 90 -15.55 -0.98 -8.57
CA ARG A 90 -15.71 -2.36 -9.05
C ARG A 90 -14.40 -2.99 -9.50
N GLN A 91 -13.37 -2.21 -9.85
CA GLN A 91 -12.13 -2.75 -10.41
C GLN A 91 -11.05 -3.08 -9.37
N SER A 92 -10.99 -2.36 -8.24
CA SER A 92 -9.88 -2.56 -7.30
C SER A 92 -10.19 -3.60 -6.23
N GLU A 93 -9.47 -4.73 -6.25
CA GLU A 93 -9.48 -5.71 -5.14
C GLU A 93 -8.85 -5.16 -3.85
N HIS A 94 -8.14 -4.05 -3.95
CA HIS A 94 -7.40 -3.42 -2.86
C HIS A 94 -7.96 -2.02 -2.59
N ARG A 95 -8.05 -1.63 -1.32
CA ARG A 95 -8.24 -0.23 -0.94
C ARG A 95 -7.09 0.23 -0.08
N ASP A 96 -6.74 1.49 -0.27
CA ASP A 96 -5.74 2.16 0.54
C ASP A 96 -6.27 2.31 1.97
N ILE A 97 -5.42 1.96 2.93
CA ILE A 97 -5.65 2.11 4.37
C ILE A 97 -5.51 3.60 4.74
N ALA A 98 -4.54 4.27 4.13
CA ALA A 98 -4.27 5.69 4.31
C ALA A 98 -4.12 6.33 2.93
N HIS A 99 -4.72 7.49 2.71
CA HIS A 99 -4.54 8.24 1.46
C HIS A 99 -4.62 9.74 1.73
N PRO A 100 -3.80 10.56 1.03
CA PRO A 100 -3.94 12.01 1.09
C PRO A 100 -5.25 12.42 0.43
N ILE A 101 -5.97 13.34 1.08
CA ILE A 101 -7.26 13.85 0.59
C ILE A 101 -7.04 14.87 -0.54
N THR A 102 -6.04 15.73 -0.39
CA THR A 102 -5.75 16.84 -1.30
C THR A 102 -4.56 16.54 -2.21
N LEU A 103 -4.54 17.10 -3.42
CA LEU A 103 -3.42 16.98 -4.36
C LEU A 103 -2.11 17.49 -3.75
N ASP A 104 -2.12 18.66 -3.10
CA ASP A 104 -0.92 19.26 -2.50
C ASP A 104 -0.25 18.33 -1.49
N CYS A 105 -1.05 17.68 -0.62
CA CYS A 105 -0.56 16.70 0.34
C CYS A 105 0.02 15.45 -0.36
N ARG A 106 -0.61 15.00 -1.45
CA ARG A 106 -0.09 13.88 -2.25
C ARG A 106 1.28 14.20 -2.84
N GLU A 107 1.43 15.38 -3.44
CA GLU A 107 2.69 15.82 -4.03
C GLU A 107 3.76 16.03 -2.96
N TYR A 108 3.38 16.61 -1.82
CA TYR A 108 4.27 16.81 -0.68
C TYR A 108 4.83 15.47 -0.14
N ILE A 109 3.97 14.48 0.13
CA ILE A 109 4.39 13.16 0.61
C ILE A 109 5.28 12.47 -0.44
N GLN A 110 4.88 12.49 -1.71
CA GLN A 110 5.65 11.89 -2.80
C GLN A 110 7.05 12.49 -2.90
N LYS A 111 7.15 13.82 -2.91
CA LYS A 111 8.43 14.53 -2.99
C LYS A 111 9.34 14.14 -1.82
N LYS A 112 8.83 14.20 -0.58
CA LYS A 112 9.62 13.89 0.62
C LYS A 112 10.14 12.45 0.65
N ILE A 113 9.31 11.49 0.24
CA ILE A 113 9.73 10.08 0.22
C ILE A 113 10.76 9.82 -0.89
N LEU A 114 10.52 10.35 -2.10
CA LEU A 114 11.42 10.12 -3.23
C LEU A 114 12.79 10.76 -3.02
N GLU A 115 12.86 11.95 -2.41
CA GLU A 115 14.12 12.60 -2.04
C GLU A 115 14.97 11.72 -1.12
N VAL A 116 14.36 11.15 -0.06
CA VAL A 116 15.06 10.25 0.86
C VAL A 116 15.44 8.94 0.18
N TYR A 117 14.57 8.41 -0.68
CA TYR A 117 14.85 7.19 -1.44
C TYR A 117 16.05 7.35 -2.38
N GLU A 118 16.15 8.47 -3.11
CA GLU A 118 17.27 8.72 -4.01
C GLU A 118 18.58 8.85 -3.24
N ASN A 119 18.55 9.52 -2.08
CA ASN A 119 19.71 9.63 -1.19
C ASN A 119 20.16 8.27 -0.65
N GLU A 120 19.24 7.42 -0.19
CA GLU A 120 19.58 6.08 0.29
C GLU A 120 20.06 5.16 -0.84
N ARG A 121 19.45 5.28 -2.03
CA ARG A 121 19.87 4.55 -3.23
C ARG A 121 21.30 4.93 -3.65
N ALA A 122 21.66 6.21 -3.57
CA ALA A 122 23.01 6.67 -3.88
C ALA A 122 24.07 6.16 -2.88
N LYS A 123 23.69 5.97 -1.61
CA LYS A 123 24.56 5.41 -0.57
C LYS A 123 24.74 3.89 -0.68
N GLY A 124 23.85 3.19 -1.40
CA GLY A 124 23.90 1.73 -1.55
C GLY A 124 23.54 0.94 -0.28
N ASN A 125 22.83 1.57 0.67
CA ASN A 125 22.38 0.91 1.91
C ASN A 125 21.18 -0.02 1.62
N ILE A 126 21.45 -1.19 1.06
CA ILE A 126 20.46 -2.24 0.86
C ILE A 126 20.21 -2.92 2.22
N VAL A 127 19.06 -2.65 2.83
CA VAL A 127 18.62 -3.39 4.02
C VAL A 127 17.76 -4.57 3.58
N ALA A 128 18.43 -5.65 3.18
CA ALA A 128 17.77 -6.90 2.86
C ALA A 128 17.32 -7.58 4.16
N SER A 129 16.01 -7.86 4.25
CA SER A 129 15.35 -8.87 5.11
C SER A 129 14.58 -8.48 6.39
N ASP A 130 14.84 -7.33 7.04
CA ASP A 130 14.20 -7.07 8.35
C ASP A 130 12.74 -6.58 8.32
N TYR A 131 12.21 -6.24 7.14
CA TYR A 131 10.86 -5.66 6.98
C TYR A 131 9.70 -6.64 7.23
N MET A 132 9.95 -7.95 7.25
CA MET A 132 8.89 -8.97 7.36
C MET A 132 8.72 -9.52 8.78
N GLU A 133 9.65 -9.29 9.70
CA GLU A 133 9.63 -9.94 11.03
C GLU A 133 8.98 -9.10 12.15
N LYS A 134 8.86 -7.78 12.01
CA LYS A 134 8.33 -6.90 13.07
C LYS A 134 6.91 -6.40 12.76
N GLY A 135 6.02 -7.35 12.48
CA GLY A 135 4.58 -7.12 12.49
C GLY A 135 4.06 -7.01 13.92
N LEU A 136 4.07 -5.80 14.49
CA LEU A 136 3.29 -5.42 15.67
C LEU A 136 2.46 -4.16 15.35
#